data_AF-A0A084XW76-F1
#
_entry.id   AF-A0A084XW76-F1
#
_cell.length_a   1.000
_cell.length_b   1.000
_cell.length_c   1.000
_cell.angle_alpha   90.00
_cell.angle_beta   90.00
_cell.angle_gamma   90.00
#
_symmetry.space_group_name_H-M   'P 1'
#
loop_
_entity.id
_entity.type
_entity.pdbx_description
1 polymer ?
#
loop_
_entity_poly.entity_id
_entity_poly.type
_entity_poly.pdbx_seq_one_letter_code
_entity_poly.pdbx_strand_id
1 'polypeptide(L)'
;MDLHSAAMRFDDTTATDAYSSATFKCQFEVLSYSKIDGVAVKKRQISTGPDVTIPARRVVTIHGQTYLIGHGAPDYWRDSVIRINYVIQGADGIASLTTIAAELAGTAATTAYAALVFSKYLPDTEDSSKYPPQYEIFLAGGESAPANSLISLNSVWYLVKQSYISTSGLRISLSNIIESPNFENATFKSRVYSPITDAYTDTSSTVKVFRVKWSEHFEYFSKSSEPYERGDHTIITLKAITPDPPDTITMSDGTWRVLSTQDEGLTWSCHVRRA
;
A
#
# COMPACT_ATOMS: atom_id res chain seq x y z
N MET A 1 -16.59 14.03 45.16
CA MET A 1 -15.77 13.37 44.12
C MET A 1 -16.21 13.97 42.81
N ASP A 2 -15.32 14.62 42.09
CA ASP A 2 -15.63 15.19 40.77
C ASP A 2 -15.96 14.05 39.79
N LEU A 3 -17.02 14.20 38.99
CA LEU A 3 -17.47 13.22 37.99
C LEU A 3 -16.34 12.85 37.03
N HIS A 4 -15.50 13.84 36.68
CA HIS A 4 -14.31 13.66 35.87
C HIS A 4 -13.29 12.72 36.53
N SER A 5 -12.98 12.93 37.82
CA SER A 5 -12.08 12.04 38.57
C SER A 5 -12.64 10.63 38.75
N ALA A 6 -13.96 10.49 38.90
CA ALA A 6 -14.61 9.19 38.99
C ALA A 6 -14.52 8.42 37.66
N ALA A 7 -14.74 9.09 36.53
CA ALA A 7 -14.66 8.49 35.22
C ALA A 7 -13.25 7.96 34.89
N MET A 8 -12.20 8.69 35.28
CA MET A 8 -10.80 8.32 35.03
C MET A 8 -10.20 7.34 36.05
N ARG A 9 -10.96 6.92 37.07
CA ARG A 9 -10.44 6.12 38.19
C ARG A 9 -9.77 4.80 37.77
N PHE A 10 -10.18 4.24 36.63
CA PHE A 10 -9.71 2.96 36.10
C PHE A 10 -8.76 3.10 34.90
N ASP A 11 -8.22 4.29 34.65
CA ASP A 11 -7.20 4.50 33.62
C ASP A 11 -5.84 4.00 34.13
N ASP A 12 -5.72 2.69 34.36
CA ASP A 12 -4.54 2.05 34.93
C ASP A 12 -3.51 1.62 33.88
N THR A 13 -3.96 1.38 32.66
CA THR A 13 -3.16 0.86 31.56
C THR A 13 -2.31 1.97 30.94
N THR A 14 -1.01 1.73 30.82
CA THR A 14 -0.08 2.67 30.16
C THR A 14 -0.04 2.37 28.66
N ALA A 15 -0.38 3.37 27.85
CA ALA A 15 -0.09 3.38 26.42
C ALA A 15 1.16 4.23 26.16
N THR A 16 2.10 3.69 25.40
CA THR A 16 3.34 4.38 25.00
C THR A 16 3.30 4.66 23.51
N ASP A 17 3.64 5.86 23.05
CA ASP A 17 3.79 6.14 21.62
C ASP A 17 4.78 5.16 20.98
N ALA A 18 4.44 4.61 19.82
CA ALA A 18 5.33 3.67 19.13
C ALA A 18 6.53 4.36 18.45
N TYR A 19 6.45 5.67 18.23
CA TYR A 19 7.52 6.45 17.58
C TYR A 19 8.33 7.33 18.55
N SER A 20 7.94 7.41 19.82
CA SER A 20 8.62 8.21 20.83
C SER A 20 8.52 7.57 22.21
N SER A 21 8.98 8.25 23.26
CA SER A 21 8.85 7.81 24.64
C SER A 21 7.64 8.42 25.36
N ALA A 22 6.75 9.13 24.64
CA ALA A 22 5.57 9.74 25.25
C ALA A 22 4.59 8.66 25.74
N THR A 23 3.97 8.88 26.90
CA THR A 23 3.04 7.93 27.50
C THR A 23 1.76 8.61 27.97
N PHE A 24 0.64 7.88 27.92
CA PHE A 24 -0.60 8.29 28.57
C PHE A 24 -1.31 7.10 29.22
N LYS A 25 -2.28 7.39 30.07
CA LYS A 25 -3.12 6.40 30.74
C LYS A 25 -4.45 6.24 30.02
N CYS A 26 -4.91 5.00 29.92
CA CYS A 26 -6.19 4.67 29.28
C CYS A 26 -6.85 3.45 29.94
N GLN A 27 -8.13 3.28 29.67
CA GLN A 27 -8.83 2.01 29.87
C GLN A 27 -8.72 1.19 28.59
N PHE A 28 -8.17 -0.01 28.70
CA PHE A 28 -8.01 -0.92 27.58
C PHE A 28 -9.06 -2.04 27.65
N GLU A 29 -9.79 -2.24 26.56
CA GLU A 29 -10.82 -3.28 26.52
C GLU A 29 -10.21 -4.68 26.65
N VAL A 30 -10.77 -5.47 27.56
CA VAL A 30 -10.46 -6.90 27.68
C VAL A 30 -10.97 -7.63 26.44
N LEU A 31 -10.16 -8.53 25.90
CA LEU A 31 -10.54 -9.32 24.73
C LEU A 31 -11.84 -10.08 24.99
N SER A 32 -12.87 -9.78 24.18
CA SER A 32 -14.18 -10.42 24.27
C SER A 32 -14.42 -11.27 23.03
N TYR A 33 -14.25 -12.59 23.15
CA TYR A 33 -14.46 -13.54 22.03
C TYR A 33 -15.91 -13.60 21.54
N SER A 34 -16.88 -13.12 22.31
CA SER A 34 -18.29 -13.06 21.88
C SER A 34 -18.55 -11.98 20.84
N LYS A 35 -17.61 -11.06 20.61
CA LYS A 35 -17.77 -9.91 19.69
C LYS A 35 -16.87 -9.97 18.46
N ILE A 36 -15.99 -10.98 18.35
CA ILE A 36 -14.89 -10.95 17.40
C ILE A 36 -14.90 -12.17 16.48
N ASP A 37 -15.03 -11.92 15.18
CA ASP A 37 -14.77 -12.86 14.10
C ASP A 37 -13.24 -13.04 13.90
N GLY A 38 -12.79 -14.19 13.40
CA GLY A 38 -11.38 -14.61 13.39
C GLY A 38 -10.40 -13.64 12.73
N VAL A 39 -10.86 -12.82 11.79
CA VAL A 39 -10.07 -11.77 11.11
C VAL A 39 -9.96 -10.45 11.90
N ALA A 40 -10.75 -10.26 12.95
CA ALA A 40 -10.82 -9.05 13.77
C ALA A 40 -10.22 -9.21 15.17
N VAL A 41 -9.50 -10.31 15.47
CA VAL A 41 -8.91 -10.63 16.79
C VAL A 41 -8.00 -9.52 17.34
N LYS A 42 -7.39 -8.73 16.44
CA LYS A 42 -6.51 -7.61 16.78
C LYS A 42 -7.24 -6.27 16.90
N LYS A 43 -8.56 -6.19 16.64
CA LYS A 43 -9.37 -4.99 16.87
C LYS A 43 -9.82 -4.94 18.33
N ARG A 44 -9.65 -3.78 18.96
CA ARG A 44 -10.08 -3.51 20.34
C ARG A 44 -10.51 -2.07 20.48
N GLN A 45 -10.96 -1.69 21.67
CA GLN A 45 -11.22 -0.32 22.05
C GLN A 45 -10.27 0.15 23.17
N ILE A 46 -9.88 1.42 23.12
CA ILE A 46 -9.37 2.15 24.28
C ILE A 46 -10.29 3.32 24.60
N SER A 47 -10.32 3.70 25.87
CA SER A 47 -11.02 4.90 26.33
C SER A 47 -10.07 5.75 27.14
N THR A 48 -10.07 7.06 26.93
CA THR A 48 -9.24 8.01 27.68
C THR A 48 -10.09 9.11 28.31
N GLY A 49 -9.51 9.82 29.27
CA GLY A 49 -10.02 11.14 29.67
C GLY A 49 -10.05 12.13 28.49
N PRO A 50 -10.90 13.18 28.58
CA PRO A 50 -11.11 14.14 27.51
C PRO A 50 -9.90 15.04 27.26
N ASP A 51 -9.07 15.26 28.27
CA ASP A 51 -7.87 16.12 28.20
C ASP A 51 -6.60 15.35 27.76
N VAL A 52 -6.72 14.05 27.51
CA VAL A 52 -5.58 13.22 27.10
C VAL A 52 -5.23 13.51 25.65
N THR A 53 -4.00 13.98 25.42
CA THR A 53 -3.47 14.20 24.08
C THR A 53 -2.94 12.89 23.48
N ILE A 54 -3.57 12.42 22.42
CA ILE A 54 -3.11 11.25 21.65
C ILE A 54 -1.89 11.62 20.79
N PRO A 55 -0.87 10.75 20.66
CA PRO A 55 0.28 10.99 19.79
C PRO A 55 -0.13 11.34 18.35
N ALA A 56 0.64 12.23 17.71
CA ALA A 56 0.31 12.78 16.39
C ALA A 56 0.18 11.69 15.30
N ARG A 57 1.09 10.70 15.28
CA ARG A 57 1.02 9.57 14.35
C ARG A 57 0.00 8.50 14.73
N ARG A 58 -0.66 8.64 15.89
CA ARG A 58 -1.75 7.76 16.36
C ARG A 58 -1.36 6.28 16.37
N VAL A 59 -0.16 5.97 16.85
CA VAL A 59 0.28 4.58 17.04
C VAL A 59 0.81 4.43 18.46
N VAL A 60 0.35 3.41 19.17
CA VAL A 60 0.76 3.16 20.55
C VAL A 60 1.07 1.70 20.80
N THR A 61 1.95 1.44 21.74
CA THR A 61 2.25 0.12 22.27
C THR A 61 1.63 -0.04 23.65
N ILE A 62 0.84 -1.10 23.80
CA ILE A 62 0.15 -1.48 25.05
C ILE A 62 0.46 -2.96 25.28
N HIS A 63 1.02 -3.31 26.45
CA HIS A 63 1.40 -4.68 26.80
C HIS A 63 2.23 -5.42 25.74
N GLY A 64 3.12 -4.70 25.05
CA GLY A 64 4.01 -5.25 24.01
C GLY A 64 3.40 -5.38 22.62
N GLN A 65 2.10 -5.13 22.44
CA GLN A 65 1.45 -5.08 21.13
C GLN A 65 1.30 -3.63 20.68
N THR A 66 1.69 -3.36 19.43
CA THR A 66 1.50 -2.06 18.79
C THR A 66 0.13 -1.98 18.11
N TYR A 67 -0.53 -0.84 18.26
CA TYR A 67 -1.88 -0.56 17.81
C TYR A 67 -1.95 0.77 17.06
N LEU A 68 -2.65 0.77 15.94
CA LEU A 68 -3.08 1.96 15.20
C LEU A 68 -4.35 2.51 15.87
N ILE A 69 -4.39 3.80 16.15
CA ILE A 69 -5.52 4.49 16.79
C ILE A 69 -6.35 5.23 15.75
N GLY A 70 -7.66 4.99 15.79
CA GLY A 70 -8.65 5.69 14.99
C GLY A 70 -8.96 7.13 15.44
N HIS A 71 -10.09 7.67 14.97
CA HIS A 71 -10.70 8.88 15.47
C HIS A 71 -11.32 8.63 16.86
N GLY A 72 -11.26 9.68 17.68
CA GLY A 72 -11.92 9.68 18.98
C GLY A 72 -13.40 9.96 18.82
N ALA A 73 -14.22 9.12 19.43
CA ALA A 73 -15.65 9.30 19.59
C ALA A 73 -15.92 9.82 21.01
N PRO A 74 -16.32 11.09 21.19
CA PRO A 74 -16.62 11.64 22.50
C PRO A 74 -17.88 10.98 23.09
N ASP A 75 -17.80 10.64 24.37
CA ASP A 75 -18.92 10.15 25.17
C ASP A 75 -19.42 11.27 26.09
N TYR A 76 -20.73 11.47 26.09
CA TYR A 76 -21.37 12.61 26.72
C TYR A 76 -22.19 12.19 27.92
N TRP A 77 -22.12 12.99 28.97
CA TRP A 77 -23.01 12.89 30.11
C TRP A 77 -23.42 14.30 30.53
N ARG A 78 -24.73 14.54 30.59
CA ARG A 78 -25.31 15.85 30.92
C ARG A 78 -24.65 16.99 30.11
N ASP A 79 -24.59 16.80 28.80
CA ASP A 79 -24.03 17.76 27.83
C ASP A 79 -22.54 18.11 28.01
N SER A 80 -21.80 17.31 28.77
CA SER A 80 -20.36 17.43 28.94
C SER A 80 -19.65 16.17 28.44
N VAL A 81 -18.50 16.34 27.76
CA VAL A 81 -17.66 15.21 27.35
C VAL A 81 -16.97 14.66 28.59
N ILE A 82 -17.25 13.39 28.92
CA ILE A 82 -16.61 12.73 30.07
C ILE A 82 -15.45 11.84 29.63
N ARG A 83 -15.53 11.23 28.44
CA ARG A 83 -14.47 10.36 27.89
C ARG A 83 -14.40 10.46 26.37
N ILE A 84 -13.30 9.97 25.83
CA ILE A 84 -13.14 9.76 24.39
C ILE A 84 -12.79 8.30 24.15
N ASN A 85 -13.57 7.64 23.29
CA ASN A 85 -13.38 6.25 22.91
C ASN A 85 -12.69 6.17 21.54
N TYR A 86 -11.75 5.25 21.40
CA TYR A 86 -11.03 5.03 20.14
C TYR A 86 -11.09 3.56 19.77
N VAL A 87 -11.41 3.28 18.51
CA VAL A 87 -11.17 1.96 17.93
C VAL A 87 -9.69 1.84 17.60
N ILE A 88 -9.09 0.72 18.00
CA ILE A 88 -7.69 0.43 17.75
C ILE A 88 -7.53 -0.87 16.97
N GLN A 89 -6.56 -0.89 16.06
CA GLN A 89 -6.21 -2.04 15.22
C GLN A 89 -4.78 -2.48 15.52
N GLY A 90 -4.57 -3.71 15.96
CA GLY A 90 -3.23 -4.24 16.19
C GLY A 90 -2.44 -4.30 14.88
N ALA A 91 -1.25 -3.70 14.89
CA ALA A 91 -0.30 -3.72 13.78
C ALA A 91 0.40 -5.09 13.65
N ASP A 92 0.74 -5.47 12.43
CA ASP A 92 1.53 -6.66 12.12
C ASP A 92 3.02 -6.35 11.99
N GLY A 93 3.37 -5.12 11.67
CA GLY A 93 4.76 -4.69 11.57
C GLY A 93 4.91 -3.28 11.04
N ILE A 94 6.15 -2.93 10.71
CA ILE A 94 6.51 -1.68 10.04
C ILE A 94 6.52 -1.95 8.54
N ALA A 95 5.67 -1.23 7.81
CA ALA A 95 5.63 -1.23 6.36
C ALA A 95 6.47 -0.07 5.78
N SER A 96 6.97 -0.27 4.57
CA SER A 96 7.58 0.78 3.75
C SER A 96 6.54 1.29 2.74
N LEU A 97 6.27 2.58 2.76
CA LEU A 97 5.32 3.28 1.89
C LEU A 97 6.10 4.07 0.84
N THR A 98 5.87 3.79 -0.44
CA THR A 98 6.58 4.44 -1.55
C THR A 98 5.69 4.57 -2.78
N THR A 99 6.11 5.36 -3.76
CA THR A 99 5.49 5.37 -5.09
C THR A 99 6.30 4.53 -6.05
N ILE A 100 5.70 4.09 -7.16
CA ILE A 100 6.41 3.31 -8.20
C ILE A 100 7.63 4.10 -8.69
N ALA A 101 7.46 5.39 -9.01
CA ALA A 101 8.54 6.26 -9.45
C ALA A 101 9.65 6.42 -8.39
N ALA A 102 9.29 6.60 -7.11
CA ALA A 102 10.26 6.75 -6.03
C ALA A 102 11.09 5.48 -5.83
N GLU A 103 10.45 4.30 -5.87
CA GLU A 103 11.14 3.02 -5.75
C GLU A 103 12.04 2.74 -6.96
N LEU A 104 11.62 3.08 -8.17
CA LEU A 104 12.46 2.99 -9.36
C LEU A 104 13.66 3.94 -9.30
N ALA A 105 13.50 5.11 -8.68
CA ALA A 105 14.56 6.11 -8.49
C ALA A 105 15.51 5.79 -7.32
N GLY A 106 15.18 4.79 -6.48
CA GLY A 106 15.94 4.47 -5.27
C GLY A 106 15.76 5.49 -4.14
N THR A 107 14.65 6.23 -4.15
CA THR A 107 14.29 7.15 -3.07
C THR A 107 13.85 6.37 -1.83
N ALA A 108 14.33 6.77 -0.65
CA ALA A 108 13.97 6.11 0.60
C ALA A 108 12.46 6.16 0.87
N ALA A 109 11.87 5.01 1.15
CA ALA A 109 10.47 4.87 1.49
C ALA A 109 10.15 5.44 2.89
N THR A 110 8.93 5.94 3.07
CA THR A 110 8.44 6.36 4.39
C THR A 110 8.03 5.12 5.18
N THR A 111 8.52 4.97 6.41
CA THR A 111 8.14 3.83 7.26
C THR A 111 6.93 4.14 8.13
N ALA A 112 5.96 3.23 8.20
CA ALA A 112 4.79 3.35 9.06
C ALA A 112 4.34 1.98 9.58
N TYR A 113 3.80 1.93 10.80
CA TYR A 113 3.11 0.72 11.27
C TYR A 113 1.88 0.43 10.43
N ALA A 114 1.70 -0.85 10.08
CA ALA A 114 0.60 -1.32 9.27
C ALA A 114 0.00 -2.61 9.85
N ALA A 115 -1.29 -2.81 9.61
CA ALA A 115 -1.95 -4.09 9.83
C ALA A 115 -2.47 -4.66 8.51
N LEU A 116 -2.20 -5.92 8.24
CA LEU A 116 -2.60 -6.64 7.05
C LEU A 116 -3.81 -7.53 7.38
N VAL A 117 -4.92 -7.29 6.70
CA VAL A 117 -6.14 -8.08 6.86
C VAL A 117 -6.57 -8.63 5.50
N PHE A 118 -6.88 -9.92 5.46
CA PHE A 118 -7.46 -10.52 4.26
C PHE A 118 -8.86 -9.95 4.03
N SER A 119 -9.14 -9.49 2.80
CA SER A 119 -10.46 -8.96 2.43
C SER A 119 -11.27 -10.02 1.69
N LYS A 120 -10.77 -10.48 0.54
CA LYS A 120 -11.46 -11.46 -0.31
C LYS A 120 -10.52 -12.06 -1.34
N TYR A 121 -11.00 -13.12 -1.98
CA TYR A 121 -10.45 -13.61 -3.24
C TYR A 121 -11.20 -13.01 -4.42
N LEU A 122 -10.47 -12.69 -5.48
CA LEU A 122 -11.06 -12.29 -6.76
C LEU A 122 -10.60 -13.30 -7.82
N PRO A 123 -11.51 -13.83 -8.66
CA PRO A 123 -11.11 -14.70 -9.75
C PRO A 123 -10.33 -13.91 -10.80
N ASP A 124 -9.18 -14.43 -11.22
CA ASP A 124 -8.35 -13.85 -12.28
C ASP A 124 -8.80 -14.36 -13.66
N THR A 125 -10.08 -14.16 -13.99
CA THR A 125 -10.72 -14.80 -15.17
C THR A 125 -10.06 -14.46 -16.51
N GLU A 126 -9.27 -13.40 -16.55
CA GLU A 126 -8.63 -12.92 -17.76
C GLU A 126 -7.34 -13.70 -18.07
N ASP A 127 -6.59 -14.13 -17.05
CA ASP A 127 -5.27 -14.72 -17.23
C ASP A 127 -5.15 -16.14 -16.65
N SER A 128 -5.83 -16.47 -15.55
CA SER A 128 -5.64 -17.76 -14.88
C SER A 128 -6.88 -18.31 -14.14
N SER A 129 -6.87 -19.60 -13.80
CA SER A 129 -7.88 -20.20 -12.91
C SER A 129 -7.64 -19.89 -11.43
N LYS A 130 -6.66 -19.03 -11.12
CA LYS A 130 -6.27 -18.72 -9.75
C LYS A 130 -7.20 -17.65 -9.16
N TYR A 131 -7.19 -17.62 -7.84
CA TYR A 131 -7.91 -16.65 -7.04
C TYR A 131 -6.88 -15.83 -6.26
N PRO A 132 -6.29 -14.77 -6.85
CA PRO A 132 -5.41 -13.89 -6.11
C PRO A 132 -6.15 -13.25 -4.91
N PRO A 133 -5.51 -13.21 -3.74
CA PRO A 133 -6.06 -12.54 -2.57
C PRO A 133 -5.95 -11.02 -2.70
N GLN A 134 -7.00 -10.32 -2.30
CA GLN A 134 -7.02 -8.90 -2.05
C GLN A 134 -6.99 -8.65 -0.54
N TYR A 135 -6.17 -7.68 -0.12
CA TYR A 135 -5.97 -7.32 1.27
C TYR A 135 -6.41 -5.90 1.56
N GLU A 136 -6.84 -5.69 2.80
CA GLU A 136 -6.98 -4.38 3.43
C GLU A 136 -5.75 -4.14 4.30
N ILE A 137 -4.95 -3.14 3.93
CA ILE A 137 -3.83 -2.68 4.75
C ILE A 137 -4.30 -1.45 5.53
N PHE A 138 -4.36 -1.60 6.85
CA PHE A 138 -4.69 -0.51 7.76
C PHE A 138 -3.42 0.27 8.11
N LEU A 139 -3.51 1.59 8.04
CA LEU A 139 -2.50 2.56 8.45
C LEU A 139 -3.15 3.58 9.39
N ALA A 140 -2.34 4.32 10.16
CA ALA A 140 -2.86 5.48 10.86
C ALA A 140 -3.40 6.52 9.87
N GLY A 141 -4.47 7.26 10.23
CA GLY A 141 -5.18 8.13 9.29
C GLY A 141 -4.33 9.23 8.65
N GLY A 142 -3.26 9.66 9.32
CA GLY A 142 -2.31 10.66 8.81
C GLY A 142 -1.24 10.11 7.87
N GLU A 143 -1.08 8.79 7.77
CA GLU A 143 -0.14 8.19 6.81
C GLU A 143 -0.66 8.34 5.38
N SER A 144 0.24 8.38 4.41
CA SER A 144 -0.12 8.53 3.00
C SER A 144 0.18 7.24 2.23
N ALA A 145 -0.85 6.69 1.59
CA ALA A 145 -0.74 5.54 0.70
C ALA A 145 -1.83 5.64 -0.39
N PRO A 146 -1.70 6.59 -1.34
CA PRO A 146 -2.70 6.83 -2.38
C PRO A 146 -2.82 5.64 -3.36
N ALA A 147 -3.85 5.66 -4.20
CA ALA A 147 -3.92 4.72 -5.33
C ALA A 147 -2.65 4.80 -6.20
N ASN A 148 -2.29 3.68 -6.83
CA ASN A 148 -1.06 3.52 -7.63
C ASN A 148 0.25 3.76 -6.84
N SER A 149 0.19 3.64 -5.50
CA SER A 149 1.38 3.57 -4.65
C SER A 149 1.69 2.12 -4.25
N LEU A 150 2.84 1.93 -3.64
CA LEU A 150 3.36 0.64 -3.22
C LEU A 150 3.51 0.58 -1.70
N ILE A 151 3.15 -0.56 -1.14
CA ILE A 151 3.38 -0.89 0.26
C ILE A 151 4.23 -2.16 0.30
N SER A 152 5.35 -2.13 0.99
CA SER A 152 6.13 -3.34 1.31
C SER A 152 5.97 -3.69 2.78
N LEU A 153 5.53 -4.90 3.07
CA LEU A 153 5.38 -5.43 4.43
C LEU A 153 5.80 -6.89 4.44
N ASN A 154 6.64 -7.29 5.40
CA ASN A 154 7.16 -8.66 5.53
C ASN A 154 7.78 -9.20 4.23
N SER A 155 8.53 -8.34 3.51
CA SER A 155 9.17 -8.64 2.22
C SER A 155 8.20 -8.96 1.07
N VAL A 156 6.90 -8.65 1.22
CA VAL A 156 5.89 -8.76 0.16
C VAL A 156 5.49 -7.37 -0.30
N TRP A 157 5.41 -7.20 -1.62
CA TRP A 157 4.97 -5.95 -2.25
C TRP A 157 3.48 -5.99 -2.56
N TYR A 158 2.81 -4.91 -2.23
CA TYR A 158 1.40 -4.69 -2.47
C TYR A 158 1.19 -3.44 -3.33
N LEU A 159 0.38 -3.58 -4.37
CA LEU A 159 -0.06 -2.45 -5.20
C LEU A 159 -1.39 -1.91 -4.65
N VAL A 160 -1.39 -0.64 -4.24
CA VAL A 160 -2.59 0.02 -3.72
C VAL A 160 -3.53 0.37 -4.88
N LYS A 161 -4.71 -0.25 -4.88
CA LYS A 161 -5.77 0.02 -5.86
C LYS A 161 -6.60 1.24 -5.48
N GLN A 162 -6.91 1.35 -4.20
CA GLN A 162 -7.67 2.46 -3.66
C GLN A 162 -7.32 2.68 -2.20
N SER A 163 -7.38 3.93 -1.74
CA SER A 163 -7.15 4.28 -0.34
C SER A 163 -8.17 5.29 0.15
N TYR A 164 -8.72 5.04 1.32
CA TYR A 164 -9.70 5.93 1.95
C TYR A 164 -9.52 5.95 3.47
N ILE A 165 -10.03 7.00 4.12
CA ILE A 165 -10.10 7.09 5.58
C ILE A 165 -11.46 6.55 6.01
N SER A 166 -11.46 5.53 6.86
CA SER A 166 -12.69 4.95 7.41
C SER A 166 -13.37 5.93 8.37
N THR A 167 -14.63 5.67 8.69
CA THR A 167 -15.35 6.38 9.77
C THR A 167 -14.67 6.21 11.12
N SER A 168 -14.00 5.07 11.34
CA SER A 168 -13.16 4.86 12.52
C SER A 168 -11.86 5.65 12.49
N GLY A 169 -11.50 6.33 11.40
CA GLY A 169 -10.31 7.19 11.29
C GLY A 169 -9.00 6.51 10.94
N LEU A 170 -9.04 5.22 10.63
CA LEU A 170 -7.89 4.51 10.09
C LEU A 170 -7.88 4.70 8.57
N ARG A 171 -6.69 4.81 7.99
CA ARG A 171 -6.56 4.73 6.53
C ARG A 171 -6.60 3.26 6.14
N ILE A 172 -7.47 2.93 5.20
CA ILE A 172 -7.60 1.58 4.63
C ILE A 172 -7.15 1.67 3.18
N SER A 173 -6.09 0.92 2.86
CA SER A 173 -5.58 0.76 1.51
C SER A 173 -5.94 -0.63 1.00
N LEU A 174 -6.86 -0.68 0.03
CA LEU A 174 -7.21 -1.90 -0.70
C LEU A 174 -6.08 -2.21 -1.67
N SER A 175 -5.43 -3.35 -1.45
CA SER A 175 -4.18 -3.67 -2.14
C SER A 175 -4.12 -5.12 -2.59
N ASN A 176 -3.54 -5.35 -3.76
CA ASN A 176 -3.28 -6.68 -4.29
C ASN A 176 -1.81 -7.04 -4.13
N ILE A 177 -1.50 -8.31 -3.90
CA ILE A 177 -0.10 -8.78 -3.90
C ILE A 177 0.44 -8.69 -5.33
N ILE A 178 1.64 -8.16 -5.46
CA ILE A 178 2.37 -8.19 -6.72
C ILE A 178 3.20 -9.48 -6.76
N GLU A 179 2.93 -10.32 -7.77
CA GLU A 179 3.68 -11.55 -7.97
C GLU A 179 5.15 -11.26 -8.31
N SER A 180 6.05 -12.14 -7.88
CA SER A 180 7.47 -12.09 -8.23
C SER A 180 7.68 -12.68 -9.64
N PRO A 181 8.59 -12.12 -10.46
CA PRO A 181 9.44 -10.96 -10.22
C PRO A 181 8.67 -9.63 -10.33
N ASN A 182 8.82 -8.75 -9.34
CA ASN A 182 8.17 -7.43 -9.30
C ASN A 182 9.13 -6.29 -9.68
N PHE A 183 10.34 -6.28 -9.14
CA PHE A 183 11.41 -5.36 -9.53
C PHE A 183 12.57 -6.16 -10.10
N GLU A 184 13.00 -5.79 -11.29
CA GLU A 184 14.15 -6.41 -11.95
C GLU A 184 14.92 -5.38 -12.80
N ASN A 185 16.15 -5.72 -13.18
CA ASN A 185 16.89 -4.92 -14.14
C ASN A 185 16.61 -5.46 -15.54
N ALA A 186 15.98 -4.65 -16.38
CA ALA A 186 15.68 -5.02 -17.76
C ALA A 186 16.64 -4.31 -18.72
N THR A 187 17.01 -5.01 -19.80
CA THR A 187 17.86 -4.45 -20.85
C THR A 187 17.00 -4.09 -22.06
N PHE A 188 16.92 -2.80 -22.34
CA PHE A 188 16.23 -2.23 -23.49
C PHE A 188 17.18 -2.17 -24.67
N LYS A 189 16.72 -2.67 -25.82
CA LYS A 189 17.42 -2.53 -27.09
C LYS A 189 16.60 -1.60 -27.98
N SER A 190 17.09 -0.37 -28.13
CA SER A 190 16.51 0.58 -29.07
C SER A 190 17.17 0.45 -30.43
N ARG A 191 16.34 0.42 -31.47
CA ARG A 191 16.77 0.27 -32.87
C ARG A 191 16.82 1.61 -33.57
N VAL A 192 18.01 2.06 -33.93
CA VAL A 192 18.19 3.28 -34.74
C VAL A 192 18.51 2.88 -36.18
N TYR A 193 17.67 3.29 -37.13
CA TYR A 193 17.94 3.09 -38.55
C TYR A 193 18.99 4.10 -39.04
N SER A 194 20.06 3.60 -39.66
CA SER A 194 21.10 4.39 -40.32
C SER A 194 20.84 4.42 -41.83
N PRO A 195 20.44 5.57 -42.40
CA PRO A 195 20.18 5.68 -43.84
C PRO A 195 21.45 5.65 -44.69
N ILE A 196 22.63 5.87 -44.09
CA ILE A 196 23.91 5.87 -44.80
C ILE A 196 24.36 4.44 -45.10
N THR A 197 24.13 3.52 -44.16
CA THR A 197 24.58 2.13 -44.24
C THR A 197 23.44 1.16 -44.55
N ASP A 198 22.21 1.66 -44.71
CA ASP A 198 20.98 0.87 -44.86
C ASP A 198 20.88 -0.27 -43.84
N ALA A 199 21.16 0.06 -42.57
CA ALA A 199 21.27 -0.91 -41.49
C ALA A 199 20.74 -0.35 -40.17
N TYR A 200 20.29 -1.22 -39.29
CA TYR A 200 19.93 -0.87 -37.92
C TYR A 200 21.15 -1.00 -37.00
N THR A 201 21.33 -0.03 -36.12
CA THR A 201 22.28 -0.12 -35.01
C THR A 201 21.49 -0.25 -33.71
N ASP A 202 21.75 -1.30 -32.95
CA ASP A 202 21.13 -1.51 -31.65
C ASP A 202 21.93 -0.77 -30.57
N THR A 203 21.26 0.05 -29.77
CA THR A 203 21.83 0.60 -28.54
C THR A 203 21.15 -0.04 -27.34
N SER A 204 21.94 -0.67 -26.47
CA SER A 204 21.43 -1.34 -25.27
C SER A 204 21.59 -0.46 -24.03
N SER A 205 20.55 -0.38 -23.20
CA SER A 205 20.61 0.25 -21.87
C SER A 205 19.94 -0.66 -20.83
N THR A 206 20.53 -0.74 -19.63
CA THR A 206 19.96 -1.52 -18.53
C THR A 206 19.39 -0.57 -17.49
N VAL A 207 18.11 -0.75 -17.14
CA VAL A 207 17.43 0.07 -16.13
C VAL A 207 16.60 -0.81 -15.20
N LYS A 208 16.39 -0.36 -13.97
CA LYS A 208 15.43 -0.96 -13.04
C LYS A 208 14.02 -0.75 -13.59
N VAL A 209 13.23 -1.81 -13.58
CA VAL A 209 11.83 -1.79 -14.01
C VAL A 209 10.94 -2.39 -12.94
N PHE A 210 9.68 -1.98 -12.95
CA PHE A 210 8.61 -2.55 -12.15
C PHE A 210 7.68 -3.31 -13.08
N ARG A 211 7.53 -4.61 -12.84
CA ARG A 211 6.71 -5.50 -13.64
C ARG A 211 5.41 -5.79 -12.91
N VAL A 212 4.31 -5.66 -13.64
CA VAL A 212 2.97 -5.98 -13.14
C VAL A 212 2.16 -6.69 -14.23
N LYS A 213 1.21 -7.53 -13.84
CA LYS A 213 0.26 -8.13 -14.78
C LYS A 213 -0.59 -7.02 -15.38
N TRP A 214 -0.95 -7.15 -16.65
CA TRP A 214 -1.74 -6.13 -17.32
C TRP A 214 -3.08 -5.87 -16.61
N SER A 215 -3.78 -6.94 -16.16
CA SER A 215 -5.08 -6.86 -15.47
C SER A 215 -5.01 -6.09 -14.15
N GLU A 216 -3.82 -5.93 -13.58
CA GLU A 216 -3.57 -5.17 -12.38
C GLU A 216 -3.30 -3.69 -12.67
N HIS A 217 -2.89 -3.32 -13.89
CA HIS A 217 -2.50 -1.95 -14.22
C HIS A 217 -2.74 -1.64 -15.71
N PHE A 218 -4.00 -1.33 -16.06
CA PHE A 218 -4.41 -0.94 -17.40
C PHE A 218 -5.41 0.21 -17.39
N GLU A 219 -5.36 1.03 -18.43
CA GLU A 219 -6.39 2.02 -18.76
C GLU A 219 -6.61 2.02 -20.28
N TYR A 220 -7.87 1.96 -20.70
CA TYR A 220 -8.26 2.03 -22.11
C TYR A 220 -8.78 3.44 -22.42
N PHE A 221 -8.03 4.21 -23.19
CA PHE A 221 -8.38 5.60 -23.50
C PHE A 221 -9.26 5.71 -24.75
N SER A 222 -9.03 4.87 -25.75
CA SER A 222 -9.71 4.96 -27.04
C SER A 222 -9.86 3.59 -27.71
N LYS A 223 -10.72 3.51 -28.72
CA LYS A 223 -10.84 2.30 -29.57
C LYS A 223 -9.56 1.95 -30.33
N SER A 224 -8.61 2.88 -30.46
CA SER A 224 -7.33 2.66 -31.13
C SER A 224 -6.21 2.27 -30.15
N SER A 225 -6.51 2.13 -28.85
CA SER A 225 -5.55 1.62 -27.88
C SER A 225 -5.26 0.15 -28.18
N GLU A 226 -4.00 -0.26 -28.08
CA GLU A 226 -3.62 -1.64 -28.31
C GLU A 226 -4.34 -2.55 -27.31
N PRO A 227 -5.04 -3.61 -27.78
CA PRO A 227 -5.74 -4.51 -26.89
C PRO A 227 -4.74 -5.41 -26.15
N TYR A 228 -4.99 -5.61 -24.85
CA TYR A 228 -4.24 -6.60 -24.07
C TYR A 228 -4.69 -8.01 -24.42
N GLU A 229 -3.72 -8.93 -24.50
CA GLU A 229 -3.94 -10.36 -24.62
C GLU A 229 -3.45 -11.09 -23.37
N ARG A 230 -3.86 -12.36 -23.24
CA ARG A 230 -3.45 -13.21 -22.11
C ARG A 230 -1.92 -13.37 -22.08
N GLY A 231 -1.34 -13.27 -20.90
CA GLY A 231 0.12 -13.31 -20.71
C GLY A 231 0.87 -12.01 -21.05
N ASP A 232 0.16 -10.93 -21.44
CA ASP A 232 0.79 -9.62 -21.56
C ASP A 232 1.16 -9.04 -20.19
N HIS A 233 2.12 -8.13 -20.18
CA HIS A 233 2.53 -7.43 -18.97
C HIS A 233 2.59 -5.93 -19.18
N THR A 234 2.51 -5.21 -18.07
CA THR A 234 2.82 -3.79 -18.00
C THR A 234 4.17 -3.65 -17.30
N ILE A 235 5.12 -3.03 -17.99
CA ILE A 235 6.45 -2.70 -17.44
C ILE A 235 6.49 -1.20 -17.21
N ILE A 236 6.76 -0.79 -15.98
CA ILE A 236 6.92 0.60 -15.60
C ILE A 236 8.39 0.92 -15.41
N THR A 237 8.87 1.99 -16.04
CA THR A 237 10.26 2.45 -15.95
C THR A 237 10.33 3.96 -15.81
N LEU A 238 11.45 4.50 -15.31
CA LEU A 238 11.68 5.94 -15.30
C LEU A 238 11.96 6.46 -16.71
N LYS A 239 11.68 7.73 -16.95
CA LYS A 239 11.94 8.42 -18.22
C LYS A 239 13.43 8.69 -18.53
N ALA A 240 14.35 7.92 -17.96
CA ALA A 240 15.76 7.92 -18.37
C ALA A 240 15.94 7.28 -19.76
N ILE A 241 14.97 6.47 -20.17
CA ILE A 241 14.85 5.87 -21.49
C ILE A 241 13.44 6.15 -22.03
N THR A 242 13.24 6.07 -23.34
CA THR A 242 11.91 6.19 -23.97
C THR A 242 11.70 5.01 -24.89
N PRO A 243 11.16 3.89 -24.37
CA PRO A 243 10.87 2.71 -25.18
C PRO A 243 9.79 3.04 -26.21
N ASP A 244 10.02 2.71 -27.48
CA ASP A 244 9.06 2.93 -28.55
C ASP A 244 8.87 1.64 -29.36
N PRO A 245 7.66 1.27 -29.80
CA PRO A 245 7.49 0.13 -30.68
C PRO A 245 8.30 0.32 -31.99
N PRO A 246 9.06 -0.68 -32.47
CA PRO A 246 9.04 -2.10 -32.10
C PRO A 246 10.23 -2.53 -31.21
N ASP A 247 10.67 -1.70 -30.26
CA ASP A 247 11.78 -2.02 -29.36
C ASP A 247 11.53 -3.31 -28.55
N THR A 248 12.64 -3.90 -28.09
CA THR A 248 12.61 -5.13 -27.28
C THR A 248 13.24 -4.90 -25.91
N ILE A 249 12.67 -5.59 -24.93
CA ILE A 249 13.05 -5.55 -23.52
C ILE A 249 13.43 -6.98 -23.12
N THR A 250 14.66 -7.18 -22.68
CA THR A 250 15.10 -8.46 -22.11
C THR A 250 14.99 -8.40 -20.59
N MET A 251 14.15 -9.27 -20.04
CA MET A 251 13.92 -9.48 -18.60
C MET A 251 14.45 -10.86 -18.16
N SER A 252 14.35 -11.18 -16.88
CA SER A 252 14.83 -12.44 -16.30
C SER A 252 14.20 -13.70 -16.92
N ASP A 253 13.01 -13.61 -17.50
CA ASP A 253 12.25 -14.74 -18.04
C ASP A 253 12.18 -14.79 -19.58
N GLY A 254 12.82 -13.84 -20.27
CA GLY A 254 12.89 -13.83 -21.72
C GLY A 254 12.93 -12.44 -22.34
N THR A 255 12.76 -12.41 -23.67
CA THR A 255 12.65 -11.17 -24.44
C THR A 255 11.18 -10.85 -24.71
N TRP A 256 10.85 -9.58 -24.54
CA TRP A 256 9.52 -9.02 -24.65
C TRP A 256 9.55 -7.90 -25.67
N ARG A 257 8.51 -7.80 -26.50
CA ARG A 257 8.31 -6.73 -27.47
C ARG A 257 7.44 -5.65 -26.86
N VAL A 258 7.83 -4.40 -27.04
CA VAL A 258 7.01 -3.24 -26.69
C VAL A 258 5.93 -3.06 -27.76
N LEU A 259 4.67 -3.03 -27.33
CA LEU A 259 3.52 -2.83 -28.21
C LEU A 259 2.97 -1.41 -28.11
N SER A 260 2.94 -0.85 -26.92
CA SER A 260 2.60 0.56 -26.70
C SER A 260 3.31 1.11 -25.46
N THR A 261 3.50 2.43 -25.43
CA THR A 261 4.12 3.16 -24.33
C THR A 261 3.21 4.32 -23.95
N GLN A 262 2.92 4.46 -22.66
CA GLN A 262 2.05 5.49 -22.10
C GLN A 262 2.81 6.36 -21.10
N ASP A 263 2.57 7.67 -21.18
CA ASP A 263 3.16 8.67 -20.29
C ASP A 263 2.39 8.75 -18.96
N GLU A 264 3.06 8.48 -17.84
CA GLU A 264 2.49 8.64 -16.49
C GLU A 264 3.26 9.69 -15.65
N GLY A 265 3.75 10.74 -16.31
CA GLY A 265 4.45 11.86 -15.70
C GLY A 265 5.94 11.57 -15.50
N LEU A 266 6.30 10.90 -14.39
CA LEU A 266 7.71 10.58 -14.08
C LEU A 266 8.16 9.22 -14.64
N THR A 267 7.20 8.40 -15.08
CA THR A 267 7.43 7.04 -15.55
C THR A 267 6.81 6.82 -16.93
N TRP A 268 7.34 5.84 -17.65
CA TRP A 268 6.70 5.21 -18.80
C TRP A 268 6.03 3.91 -18.37
N SER A 269 4.78 3.72 -18.79
CA SER A 269 4.03 2.47 -18.66
C SER A 269 4.01 1.79 -20.02
N CYS A 270 4.75 0.69 -20.14
CA CYS A 270 4.97 -0.02 -21.40
C CYS A 270 4.15 -1.30 -21.42
N HIS A 271 3.22 -1.41 -22.37
CA HIS A 271 2.55 -2.65 -22.68
C HIS A 271 3.50 -3.55 -23.47
N VAL A 272 3.75 -4.75 -22.94
CA VAL A 272 4.65 -5.72 -23.56
C VAL A 272 4.01 -7.08 -23.75
N ARG A 273 4.48 -7.75 -24.81
CA ARG A 273 4.12 -9.13 -25.15
C ARG A 273 5.36 -9.96 -25.39
N ARG A 274 5.32 -11.25 -25.07
CA ARG A 274 6.45 -12.16 -25.30
C ARG A 274 6.81 -12.18 -26.80
N ALA A 275 8.10 -11.99 -27.10
CA ALA A 275 8.62 -11.90 -28.47
C ALA A 275 8.72 -13.26 -29.15
#